data_AF-A0A2K5DLI3-F1
#
_entry.id   AF-A0A2K5DLI3-F1
#
_cell.length_a   1.000
_cell.length_b   1.000
_cell.length_c   1.000
_cell.angle_alpha   90.00
_cell.angle_beta   90.00
_cell.angle_gamma   90.00
#
_symmetry.space_group_name_H-M   'P 1'
#
loop_
_entity.id
_entity.type
_entity.pdbx_description
1 polymer ?
#
loop_
_entity_poly.entity_id
_entity_poly.type
_entity_poly.pdbx_seq_one_letter_code
_entity_poly.pdbx_strand_id
1 'polypeptide(L)'
;MTAGSQMSLLLAFTLLCLPWVQETGAIPKYPLSRLLEDTVLRASQLHQLAFDTYQEFNPELLHISLVLVQSWLEPVRHLKSVFANSELDRVSNTNVYKSLKDLEEGIQTLIEWLEEVSPQTGVIIKQNCSMSDTNLHNNDALLKNYGLLYHFRRDMHKVETFLRIVKCRSVEGGCGL
;
A
#
# COMPACT_ATOMS: atom_id res chain seq x y z
N MET A 1 -38.51 -15.04 -14.09
CA MET A 1 -38.03 -14.00 -15.02
C MET A 1 -36.55 -13.71 -14.74
N THR A 2 -35.59 -14.43 -15.34
CA THR A 2 -34.14 -14.09 -15.25
C THR A 2 -33.30 -14.62 -16.43
N ALA A 3 -33.91 -14.89 -17.60
CA ALA A 3 -33.17 -15.30 -18.81
C ALA A 3 -32.65 -14.12 -19.67
N GLY A 4 -33.15 -12.90 -19.44
CA GLY A 4 -32.83 -11.73 -20.28
C GLY A 4 -31.50 -11.04 -19.98
N SER A 5 -31.00 -11.13 -18.74
CA SER A 5 -29.83 -10.35 -18.30
C SER A 5 -28.50 -10.91 -18.81
N GLN A 6 -28.37 -12.23 -18.92
CA GLN A 6 -27.14 -12.89 -19.36
C GLN A 6 -26.94 -12.77 -20.89
N MET A 7 -28.02 -12.91 -21.67
CA MET A 7 -27.97 -12.70 -23.12
C MET A 7 -27.63 -11.25 -23.50
N SER A 8 -28.09 -10.28 -22.71
CA SER A 8 -27.78 -8.86 -22.95
C SER A 8 -26.30 -8.53 -22.67
N LEU A 9 -25.67 -9.18 -21.69
CA LEU A 9 -24.25 -9.00 -21.39
C LEU A 9 -23.36 -9.65 -22.45
N LEU A 10 -23.73 -10.84 -22.93
CA LEU A 10 -23.01 -11.51 -24.02
C LEU A 10 -23.09 -10.72 -25.33
N LEU A 11 -24.24 -10.12 -25.63
CA LEU A 11 -24.40 -9.24 -26.79
C LEU A 11 -23.60 -7.95 -26.65
N ALA A 12 -23.56 -7.34 -25.46
CA ALA A 12 -22.73 -6.18 -25.22
C ALA A 12 -21.24 -6.50 -25.39
N PHE A 13 -20.78 -7.64 -24.85
CA PHE A 13 -19.38 -8.07 -24.96
C PHE A 13 -18.98 -8.35 -26.41
N THR A 14 -19.85 -9.03 -27.17
CA THR A 14 -19.60 -9.30 -28.60
C THR A 14 -19.60 -8.01 -29.43
N LEU A 15 -20.52 -7.08 -29.19
CA LEU A 15 -20.55 -5.78 -29.89
C LEU A 15 -19.36 -4.87 -29.53
N LEU A 16 -18.85 -4.94 -28.31
CA LEU A 16 -17.61 -4.26 -27.89
C LEU A 16 -16.36 -4.89 -28.52
N CYS A 17 -16.38 -6.21 -28.79
CA CYS A 17 -15.28 -6.92 -29.45
C CYS A 17 -15.33 -6.85 -30.99
N LEU A 18 -16.50 -6.60 -31.60
CA LEU A 18 -16.67 -6.54 -33.06
C LEU A 18 -15.75 -5.52 -33.77
N PRO A 19 -15.51 -4.31 -33.23
CA PRO A 19 -14.59 -3.34 -33.82
C PRO A 19 -13.14 -3.85 -33.88
N TRP A 20 -12.77 -4.79 -33.01
CA TRP A 20 -11.42 -5.36 -32.95
C TRP A 20 -11.23 -6.55 -33.91
N VAL A 21 -12.32 -7.18 -34.35
CA VAL A 21 -12.29 -8.37 -35.23
C VAL A 21 -12.24 -8.01 -36.71
N GLN A 22 -12.67 -6.80 -37.09
CA GLN A 22 -12.84 -6.44 -38.50
C GLN A 22 -11.54 -6.01 -39.21
N GLU A 23 -10.43 -5.96 -38.49
CA GLU A 23 -9.09 -5.75 -39.04
C GLU A 23 -8.46 -7.08 -39.51
N THR A 24 -9.20 -7.85 -40.32
CA THR A 24 -8.70 -9.10 -40.93
C THR A 24 -8.81 -9.05 -42.45
N GLY A 25 -8.12 -8.08 -43.05
CA GLY A 25 -7.74 -8.11 -44.46
C GLY A 25 -6.38 -8.78 -44.62
N ALA A 26 -6.38 -10.06 -45.04
CA ALA A 26 -5.24 -10.94 -45.36
C ALA A 26 -4.54 -11.63 -44.17
N ILE A 27 -4.56 -12.97 -44.18
CA ILE A 27 -3.71 -13.82 -43.34
C ILE A 27 -2.25 -13.40 -43.62
N PRO A 28 -1.52 -12.88 -42.62
CA PRO A 28 -0.12 -12.53 -42.84
C PRO A 28 0.64 -13.82 -43.17
N LYS A 29 1.44 -13.81 -44.24
CA LYS A 29 2.42 -14.89 -44.54
C LYS A 29 3.57 -14.94 -43.52
N TYR A 30 3.33 -14.51 -42.29
CA TYR A 30 4.29 -14.55 -41.21
C TYR A 30 4.36 -15.98 -40.67
N PRO A 31 5.56 -16.57 -40.55
CA PRO A 31 5.68 -17.89 -39.94
C PRO A 31 5.20 -17.83 -38.50
N LEU A 32 4.38 -18.81 -38.10
CA LEU A 32 3.82 -18.94 -36.75
C LEU A 32 4.90 -18.85 -35.65
N SER A 33 6.11 -19.35 -35.92
CA SER A 33 7.25 -19.27 -35.01
C SER A 33 7.66 -17.82 -34.70
N ARG A 34 7.72 -16.94 -35.71
CA ARG A 34 8.05 -15.53 -35.52
C ARG A 34 6.96 -14.78 -34.78
N LEU A 35 5.70 -15.13 -35.05
CA LEU A 35 4.57 -14.55 -34.31
C LEU A 35 4.63 -14.95 -32.84
N LEU A 36 4.91 -16.23 -32.56
CA LEU A 36 5.03 -16.74 -31.20
C LEU A 36 6.19 -16.07 -30.45
N GLU A 37 7.38 -16.00 -31.05
CA GLU A 37 8.55 -15.30 -30.49
C GLU A 37 8.23 -13.83 -30.15
N ASP A 38 7.59 -13.11 -31.08
CA ASP A 38 7.23 -11.70 -30.90
C ASP A 38 6.17 -11.51 -29.79
N THR A 39 5.20 -12.41 -29.68
CA THR A 39 4.22 -12.38 -28.58
C THR A 39 4.84 -12.70 -27.22
N VAL A 40 5.74 -13.69 -27.14
CA VAL A 40 6.45 -14.04 -25.90
C VAL A 40 7.39 -12.90 -25.49
N LEU A 41 8.09 -12.29 -26.44
CA LEU A 41 8.94 -11.13 -26.19
C LEU A 41 8.13 -9.96 -25.62
N ARG A 42 6.98 -9.62 -26.24
CA ARG A 42 6.10 -8.57 -25.71
C ARG A 42 5.56 -8.90 -24.32
N ALA A 43 5.16 -10.15 -24.08
CA ALA A 43 4.71 -10.56 -22.75
C ALA A 43 5.82 -10.39 -21.70
N SER A 44 7.06 -10.76 -22.05
CA SER A 44 8.23 -10.58 -21.17
C SER A 44 8.55 -9.11 -20.92
N GLN A 45 8.47 -8.25 -21.94
CA GLN A 45 8.66 -6.81 -21.80
C GLN A 45 7.59 -6.18 -20.91
N LEU A 46 6.31 -6.55 -21.10
CA LEU A 46 5.22 -6.08 -20.25
C LEU A 46 5.38 -6.57 -18.82
N HIS A 47 5.83 -7.81 -18.62
CA HIS A 47 6.14 -8.33 -17.30
C HIS A 47 7.26 -7.55 -16.62
N GLN A 48 8.35 -7.28 -17.34
CA GLN A 48 9.47 -6.50 -16.81
C GLN A 48 9.05 -5.07 -16.48
N LEU A 49 8.33 -4.39 -17.37
CA LEU A 49 7.82 -3.04 -17.13
C LEU A 49 6.90 -3.01 -15.91
N ALA A 50 5.97 -3.97 -15.80
CA ALA A 50 5.09 -4.08 -14.65
C ALA A 50 5.88 -4.33 -13.36
N PHE A 51 6.92 -5.17 -13.41
CA PHE A 51 7.80 -5.45 -12.27
C PHE A 51 8.57 -4.20 -11.84
N ASP A 52 9.21 -3.51 -12.79
CA ASP A 52 10.02 -2.30 -12.53
C ASP A 52 9.14 -1.19 -11.95
N THR A 53 7.99 -0.90 -12.59
CA THR A 53 7.01 0.07 -12.08
C THR A 53 6.48 -0.32 -10.70
N TYR A 54 6.23 -1.62 -10.46
CA TYR A 54 5.77 -2.10 -9.17
C TYR A 54 6.82 -1.97 -8.06
N GLN A 55 8.10 -2.11 -8.40
CA GLN A 55 9.23 -1.98 -7.49
C GLN A 55 9.52 -0.52 -7.10
N GLU A 56 9.30 0.42 -8.03
CA GLU A 56 9.46 1.87 -7.82
C GLU A 56 8.56 2.41 -6.69
N PHE A 57 7.44 1.74 -6.37
CA PHE A 57 6.55 2.13 -5.27
C PHE A 57 7.05 1.73 -3.87
N ASN A 58 8.11 0.91 -3.75
CA ASN A 58 8.64 0.49 -2.45
C ASN A 58 9.09 1.67 -1.55
N PRO A 59 9.92 2.61 -2.03
CA PRO A 59 10.31 3.77 -1.23
C PRO A 59 9.10 4.63 -0.83
N GLU A 60 8.11 4.79 -1.71
CA GLU A 60 6.89 5.56 -1.39
C GLU A 60 6.10 4.92 -0.23
N LEU A 61 5.92 3.60 -0.26
CA LEU A 61 5.25 2.86 0.82
C LEU A 61 6.00 2.99 2.16
N LEU A 62 7.34 2.98 2.13
CA LEU A 62 8.15 3.20 3.32
C LEU A 62 8.04 4.64 3.83
N HIS A 63 8.07 5.65 2.96
CA HIS A 63 7.88 7.05 3.36
C HIS A 63 6.50 7.29 3.97
N ILE A 64 5.43 6.76 3.37
CA ILE A 64 4.08 6.85 3.95
C ILE A 64 4.04 6.16 5.32
N SER A 65 4.66 5.00 5.45
CA SER A 65 4.74 4.27 6.72
C SER A 65 5.48 5.08 7.79
N LEU A 66 6.60 5.71 7.43
CA LEU A 66 7.38 6.57 8.32
C LEU A 66 6.54 7.76 8.82
N VAL A 67 5.85 8.46 7.91
CA VAL A 67 4.98 9.59 8.26
C VAL A 67 3.86 9.16 9.21
N LEU A 68 3.23 8.01 8.98
CA LEU A 68 2.21 7.47 9.88
C LEU A 68 2.80 7.20 11.27
N VAL A 69 3.92 6.48 11.37
CA VAL A 69 4.57 6.19 12.65
C VAL A 69 4.93 7.49 13.40
N GLN A 70 5.54 8.46 12.71
CA GLN A 70 5.91 9.75 13.30
C GLN A 70 4.71 10.55 13.79
N SER A 71 3.60 10.53 13.07
CA SER A 71 2.36 11.22 13.47
C SER A 71 1.75 10.67 14.77
N TRP A 72 2.10 9.44 15.16
CA TRP A 72 1.58 8.76 16.35
C TRP A 72 2.48 8.88 17.58
N LEU A 73 3.73 9.34 17.44
CA LEU A 73 4.66 9.51 18.57
C LEU A 73 4.11 10.48 19.63
N GLU A 74 3.61 11.63 19.20
CA GLU A 74 3.04 12.63 20.11
C GLU A 74 1.71 12.14 20.71
N PRO A 75 0.69 11.73 19.93
CA PRO A 75 -0.58 11.26 20.49
C PRO A 75 -0.46 10.10 21.49
N VAL A 76 0.41 9.11 21.22
CA VAL A 76 0.62 7.97 22.14
C VAL A 76 1.31 8.38 23.42
N ARG A 77 2.21 9.38 23.38
CA ARG A 77 2.80 9.93 24.61
C ARG A 77 1.76 10.61 25.51
N HIS A 78 0.75 11.25 24.92
CA HIS A 78 -0.34 11.89 25.66
C HIS A 78 -1.39 10.87 26.16
N LEU A 79 -1.59 9.76 25.45
CA LEU A 79 -2.43 8.65 25.94
C LEU A 79 -1.92 8.05 27.27
N LYS A 80 -0.60 8.11 27.52
CA LYS A 80 0.02 7.68 28.79
C LYS A 80 -0.62 8.33 30.02
N SER A 81 -0.96 9.61 29.97
CA SER A 81 -1.52 10.32 31.14
C SER A 81 -2.97 9.91 31.42
N VAL A 82 -3.68 9.47 30.39
CA VAL A 82 -5.09 9.07 30.47
C VAL A 82 -5.24 7.66 31.07
N PHE A 83 -4.32 6.74 30.74
CA PHE A 83 -4.32 5.37 31.26
C PHE A 83 -3.54 5.19 32.56
N ALA A 84 -2.82 6.21 33.03
CA ALA A 84 -2.07 6.18 34.29
C ALA A 84 -2.94 5.91 35.54
N ASN A 85 -4.27 5.95 35.41
CA ASN A 85 -5.23 5.68 36.49
C ASN A 85 -5.57 4.19 36.68
N SER A 86 -4.98 3.27 35.90
CA SER A 86 -5.25 1.83 35.96
C SER A 86 -3.99 1.06 36.40
N GLU A 87 -4.08 0.36 37.53
CA GLU A 87 -3.00 -0.35 38.20
C GLU A 87 -2.44 -1.57 37.40
N LEU A 88 -3.15 -2.00 36.36
CA LEU A 88 -2.79 -3.16 35.53
C LEU A 88 -1.93 -2.80 34.27
N ASP A 89 -1.67 -1.51 34.02
CA ASP A 89 -1.28 -1.03 32.67
C ASP A 89 0.19 -0.54 32.53
N ARG A 90 0.97 -0.55 33.62
CA ARG A 90 2.35 -0.01 33.63
C ARG A 90 3.35 -0.76 32.72
N VAL A 91 3.05 -2.01 32.35
CA VAL A 91 3.89 -2.85 31.49
C VAL A 91 3.52 -2.71 30.00
N SER A 92 2.28 -2.30 29.69
CA SER A 92 1.76 -2.27 28.33
C SER A 92 2.04 -0.96 27.59
N ASN A 93 2.11 0.19 28.24
CA ASN A 93 2.20 1.48 27.53
C ASN A 93 3.63 1.99 27.30
N THR A 94 4.58 1.64 28.18
CA THR A 94 6.02 1.93 27.98
C THR A 94 6.60 1.18 26.79
N ASN A 95 5.96 0.06 26.41
CA ASN A 95 6.35 -0.71 25.24
C ASN A 95 5.89 -0.04 23.93
N VAL A 96 4.70 0.57 23.86
CA VAL A 96 4.14 1.06 22.57
C VAL A 96 4.96 2.22 22.02
N TYR A 97 5.27 3.23 22.84
CA TYR A 97 6.10 4.35 22.39
C TYR A 97 7.48 3.88 21.96
N LYS A 98 8.08 2.95 22.72
CA LYS A 98 9.36 2.36 22.37
C LYS A 98 9.26 1.58 21.05
N SER A 99 8.24 0.75 20.86
CA SER A 99 7.99 0.02 19.62
C SER A 99 7.79 0.94 18.42
N LEU A 100 7.11 2.09 18.60
CA LEU A 100 6.99 3.10 17.55
C LEU A 100 8.34 3.72 17.19
N LYS A 101 9.21 3.97 18.18
CA LYS A 101 10.56 4.47 17.94
C LYS A 101 11.46 3.45 17.27
N ASP A 102 11.49 2.22 17.77
CA ASP A 102 12.24 1.12 17.15
C ASP A 102 11.77 0.88 15.70
N LEU A 103 10.46 1.04 15.43
CA LEU A 103 9.89 0.93 14.08
C LEU A 103 10.26 2.12 13.18
N GLU A 104 10.23 3.35 13.71
CA GLU A 104 10.68 4.56 12.98
C GLU A 104 12.12 4.39 12.50
N GLU A 105 13.02 3.99 13.42
CA GLU A 105 14.43 3.75 13.12
C GLU A 105 14.60 2.64 12.06
N GLY A 106 13.89 1.52 12.21
CA GLY A 106 13.93 0.43 11.23
C GLY A 106 13.45 0.83 9.83
N ILE A 107 12.41 1.67 9.73
CA ILE A 107 11.90 2.17 8.44
C ILE A 107 12.91 3.16 7.82
N GLN A 108 13.52 4.03 8.61
CA GLN A 108 14.56 4.97 8.14
C GLN A 108 15.75 4.21 7.53
N THR A 109 16.25 3.18 8.22
CA THR A 109 17.34 2.34 7.69
C THR A 109 16.95 1.63 6.39
N LEU A 110 15.70 1.19 6.23
CA LEU A 110 15.23 0.56 4.99
C LEU A 110 15.13 1.55 3.82
N ILE A 111 14.73 2.80 4.09
CA ILE A 111 14.71 3.87 3.08
C ILE A 111 16.14 4.15 2.62
N GLU A 112 17.06 4.37 3.56
CA GLU A 112 18.48 4.60 3.26
C GLU A 112 19.06 3.45 2.42
N TRP A 113 18.79 2.20 2.80
CA TRP A 113 19.25 1.03 2.04
C TRP A 113 18.69 0.96 0.62
N LEU A 114 17.41 1.26 0.42
CA LEU A 114 16.79 1.26 -0.91
C LEU A 114 17.31 2.39 -1.80
N GLU A 115 17.57 3.57 -1.23
CA GLU A 115 18.15 4.71 -1.94
C GLU A 115 19.60 4.43 -2.39
N GLU A 116 20.37 3.66 -1.62
CA GLU A 116 21.72 3.23 -1.99
C GLU A 116 21.73 2.16 -3.10
N VAL A 117 20.76 1.24 -3.09
CA VAL A 117 20.67 0.11 -4.04
C VAL A 117 20.02 0.51 -5.38
N SER A 118 19.19 1.56 -5.40
CA SER A 118 18.54 2.06 -6.61
C SER A 118 18.45 3.59 -6.61
N PRO A 119 19.43 4.29 -7.21
CA PRO A 119 19.41 5.73 -7.22
C PRO A 119 18.56 6.21 -8.38
N GLN A 120 17.22 6.30 -8.29
CA GLN A 120 16.47 7.25 -9.14
C GLN A 120 15.01 7.48 -8.69
N THR A 121 14.68 8.78 -8.64
CA THR A 121 13.35 9.41 -8.58
C THR A 121 12.67 9.45 -7.21
N GLY A 122 13.26 10.29 -6.35
CA GLY A 122 12.54 10.85 -5.20
C GLY A 122 11.36 11.71 -5.63
N VAL A 123 10.15 11.22 -5.38
CA VAL A 123 8.98 12.09 -5.22
C VAL A 123 8.90 12.44 -3.74
N ILE A 124 9.27 13.67 -3.41
CA ILE A 124 9.07 14.24 -2.07
C ILE A 124 7.57 14.43 -1.89
N ILE A 125 6.87 13.41 -1.36
CA ILE A 125 5.51 13.60 -0.87
C ILE A 125 5.61 14.31 0.47
N LYS A 126 5.61 15.64 0.41
CA LYS A 126 5.43 16.50 1.59
C LYS A 126 3.97 16.39 2.04
N GLN A 127 3.62 15.27 2.68
CA GLN A 127 2.28 15.09 3.21
C GLN A 127 2.18 15.79 4.56
N ASN A 128 1.62 17.00 4.51
CA ASN A 128 1.21 17.74 5.70
C ASN A 128 0.08 16.96 6.39
N CYS A 129 0.46 16.03 7.29
CA CYS A 129 -0.49 15.37 8.18
C CYS A 129 -0.89 16.37 9.26
N SER A 130 -1.70 17.37 8.88
CA SER A 130 -2.36 18.24 9.84
C SER A 130 -3.45 17.42 10.50
N MET A 131 -3.15 16.89 11.69
CA MET A 131 -4.23 16.53 12.61
C MET A 131 -4.98 17.84 12.87
N SER A 132 -6.23 17.90 12.41
CA SER A 132 -7.06 19.06 12.69
C SER A 132 -7.34 19.08 14.17
N ASP A 133 -6.85 20.12 14.87
CA ASP A 133 -7.24 20.46 16.22
C ASP A 133 -8.74 20.75 16.24
N THR A 134 -9.53 19.68 16.33
CA THR A 134 -10.97 19.81 16.56
C THR A 134 -11.11 20.12 18.03
N ASN A 135 -11.10 21.42 18.31
CA ASN A 135 -11.49 22.02 19.57
C ASN A 135 -13.01 21.76 19.76
N LEU A 136 -13.39 20.51 20.04
CA LEU A 136 -14.74 20.15 20.44
C LEU A 136 -14.82 20.27 21.96
N HIS A 137 -15.20 21.48 22.35
CA HIS A 137 -15.66 21.82 23.67
C HIS A 137 -16.81 20.87 24.08
N ASN A 138 -16.62 20.21 25.22
CA ASN A 138 -17.55 19.40 26.02
C ASN A 138 -17.74 17.88 25.71
N ASN A 139 -17.41 17.08 26.75
CA ASN A 139 -17.98 15.81 27.25
C ASN A 139 -17.99 14.54 26.38
N ASP A 140 -16.85 13.82 26.37
CA ASP A 140 -16.69 12.49 26.99
C ASP A 140 -15.26 12.00 26.71
N ALA A 141 -14.39 12.06 27.72
CA ALA A 141 -12.98 11.69 27.57
C ALA A 141 -12.84 10.24 27.06
N LEU A 142 -13.73 9.33 27.47
CA LEU A 142 -13.73 7.93 27.05
C LEU A 142 -13.96 7.78 25.53
N LEU A 143 -14.91 8.51 24.97
CA LEU A 143 -15.19 8.48 23.53
C LEU A 143 -14.01 9.04 22.71
N LYS A 144 -13.36 10.10 23.18
CA LYS A 144 -12.15 10.66 22.57
C LYS A 144 -10.99 9.67 22.61
N ASN A 145 -10.81 8.95 23.72
CA ASN A 145 -9.78 7.93 23.87
C ASN A 145 -10.03 6.71 22.97
N TYR A 146 -11.29 6.26 22.87
CA TYR A 146 -11.67 5.18 21.97
C TYR A 146 -11.43 5.54 20.51
N GLY A 147 -11.81 6.76 20.09
CA GLY A 147 -11.54 7.26 18.75
C GLY A 147 -10.05 7.29 18.43
N LEU A 148 -9.22 7.73 19.37
CA LEU A 148 -7.77 7.77 19.18
C LEU A 148 -7.17 6.37 19.04
N LEU A 149 -7.60 5.41 19.87
CA LEU A 149 -7.17 4.00 19.76
C LEU A 149 -7.62 3.34 18.45
N TYR A 150 -8.84 3.64 18.00
CA TYR A 150 -9.35 3.14 16.72
C TYR A 150 -8.49 3.61 15.55
N HIS A 151 -8.17 4.91 15.51
CA HIS A 151 -7.32 5.48 14.49
C HIS A 151 -5.90 4.92 14.56
N PHE A 152 -5.33 4.79 15.77
CA PHE A 152 -4.02 4.19 15.98
C PHE A 152 -3.96 2.78 15.41
N ARG A 153 -4.92 1.92 15.77
CA ARG A 153 -5.03 0.55 15.25
C ARG A 153 -5.12 0.51 13.73
N ARG A 154 -5.96 1.37 13.15
CA ARG A 154 -6.17 1.43 11.69
C ARG A 154 -4.87 1.83 10.97
N ASP A 155 -4.16 2.81 11.49
CA ASP A 155 -2.95 3.32 10.85
C ASP A 155 -1.78 2.35 11.04
N MET A 156 -1.66 1.69 12.20
CA MET A 156 -0.67 0.63 12.39
C MET A 156 -0.93 -0.60 11.51
N HIS A 157 -2.20 -0.96 11.27
CA HIS A 157 -2.53 -2.00 10.29
C HIS A 157 -2.10 -1.62 8.87
N LYS A 158 -2.20 -0.35 8.48
CA LYS A 158 -1.69 0.13 7.18
C LYS A 158 -0.18 0.00 7.10
N VAL A 159 0.54 0.44 8.14
CA VAL A 159 2.01 0.33 8.23
C VAL A 159 2.44 -1.14 8.11
N GLU A 160 1.82 -2.04 8.86
CA GLU A 160 2.08 -3.48 8.75
C GLU A 160 1.88 -4.01 7.33
N THR A 161 0.77 -3.62 6.69
CA THR A 161 0.44 -4.04 5.33
C THR A 161 1.50 -3.55 4.33
N PHE A 162 1.89 -2.28 4.41
CA PHE A 162 2.89 -1.69 3.53
C PHE A 162 4.26 -2.34 3.72
N LEU A 163 4.70 -2.56 4.97
CA LEU A 163 5.96 -3.25 5.25
C LEU A 163 5.95 -4.70 4.78
N ARG A 164 4.82 -5.40 4.89
CA ARG A 164 4.66 -6.75 4.34
C ARG A 164 4.82 -6.71 2.82
N ILE A 165 4.15 -5.78 2.15
CA ILE A 165 4.26 -5.60 0.70
C ILE A 165 5.73 -5.37 0.29
N VAL A 166 6.44 -4.45 0.95
CA VAL A 166 7.87 -4.17 0.67
C VAL A 166 8.71 -5.43 0.91
N LYS A 167 8.52 -6.12 2.04
CA LYS A 167 9.23 -7.38 2.34
C LYS A 167 9.02 -8.45 1.27
N CYS A 168 7.78 -8.64 0.81
CA CYS A 168 7.44 -9.62 -0.22
C CYS A 168 8.12 -9.30 -1.56
N ARG A 169 8.37 -8.01 -1.83
CA ARG A 169 8.98 -7.51 -3.06
C ARG A 169 10.51 -7.54 -3.03
N SER A 170 11.12 -7.44 -1.85
CA SER A 170 12.57 -7.44 -1.68
C SER A 170 13.21 -8.85 -1.68
N VAL A 171 12.41 -9.92 -1.49
CA VAL A 171 12.90 -11.30 -1.45
C VAL A 171 12.23 -12.12 -2.54
N GLU A 172 13.00 -12.64 -3.48
CA GLU A 172 12.52 -13.52 -4.56
C GLU A 172 11.88 -14.77 -3.94
N GLY A 173 10.56 -14.95 -4.11
CA GLY A 173 9.77 -16.02 -3.49
C GLY A 173 9.30 -15.77 -2.05
N GLY A 174 9.42 -14.54 -1.53
CA GLY A 174 9.20 -14.22 -0.11
C GLY A 174 7.74 -14.24 0.38
N CYS A 175 6.78 -14.12 -0.53
CA CYS A 175 5.35 -14.26 -0.21
C CYS A 175 4.66 -14.99 -1.36
N GLY A 176 4.51 -16.30 -1.22
CA GLY A 176 3.59 -17.05 -2.07
C GLY A 176 2.16 -16.55 -1.89
N LEU A 177 1.48 -16.28 -3.00
CA LEU A 177 0.03 -16.41 -3.08
C LEU A 177 -0.33 -17.90 -3.09
#